data_AF-A0A895AX22-F1
#
_entry.id   AF-A0A895AX22-F1
#
_cell.length_a   1.000
_cell.length_b   1.000
_cell.length_c   1.000
_cell.angle_alpha   90.00
_cell.angle_beta   90.00
_cell.angle_gamma   90.00
#
_symmetry.space_group_name_H-M   'P 1'
#
loop_
_entity.id
_entity.type
_entity.pdbx_description
1 polymer ?
#
loop_
_entity_poly.entity_id
_entity_poly.type
_entity_poly.pdbx_seq_one_letter_code
_entity_poly.pdbx_strand_id
1 'polypeptide(L)'
;MEHAPDNLVGEPVDDVPEREPDEYCNARRTDGGTFVGYCQRTSGWGTDRDSGRCSSHGGASPGAEKGNDWAATHGAYSESFVEDFLTEEEIERVRQAEDLLGEAESAQALARTVAGITLEQFRRTGDQRFLQRYESICDTFGIAPADELEINADVDQTTTHELGDDERDLAVETLRELQEAESE
;
A
#
# COMPACT_ATOMS: atom_id res chain seq x y z
N MET A 1 -21.43 -30.72 14.58
CA MET A 1 -21.57 -29.29 14.21
C MET A 1 -22.73 -29.20 13.25
N GLU A 2 -23.74 -28.38 13.53
CA GLU A 2 -24.79 -28.09 12.55
C GLU A 2 -24.21 -27.13 11.52
N HIS A 3 -23.94 -27.62 10.32
CA HIS A 3 -23.55 -26.76 9.21
C HIS A 3 -24.76 -25.94 8.76
N ALA A 4 -24.56 -24.63 8.55
CA ALA A 4 -25.57 -23.71 8.00
C ALA A 4 -26.26 -24.31 6.75
N PRO A 5 -27.55 -24.00 6.49
CA PRO A 5 -28.32 -24.69 5.46
C PRO A 5 -27.61 -24.64 4.10
N ASP A 6 -27.45 -25.81 3.46
CA ASP A 6 -26.77 -25.98 2.17
C ASP A 6 -27.53 -25.36 0.97
N ASN A 7 -28.57 -24.56 1.23
CA ASN A 7 -29.39 -23.92 0.20
C ASN A 7 -28.97 -22.47 -0.05
N LEU A 8 -27.67 -22.26 -0.23
CA LEU A 8 -27.08 -20.98 -0.66
C LEU A 8 -26.64 -21.01 -2.13
N VAL A 9 -26.91 -22.12 -2.82
CA VAL A 9 -26.59 -22.28 -4.24
C VAL A 9 -27.36 -21.23 -5.03
N GLY A 10 -26.64 -20.40 -5.78
CA GLY A 10 -27.22 -19.26 -6.50
C GLY A 10 -26.94 -17.90 -5.86
N GLU A 11 -26.47 -17.86 -4.60
CA GLU A 11 -26.08 -16.61 -3.95
C GLU A 11 -24.69 -16.13 -4.43
N PRO A 12 -24.40 -14.82 -4.37
CA PRO A 12 -23.05 -14.30 -4.56
C PRO A 12 -22.07 -14.97 -3.60
N VAL A 13 -20.88 -15.36 -4.09
CA VAL A 13 -19.91 -16.10 -3.26
C VAL A 13 -19.50 -15.36 -1.99
N ASP A 14 -19.48 -14.03 -2.03
CA ASP A 14 -19.08 -13.17 -0.91
C ASP A 14 -20.07 -13.22 0.26
N ASP A 15 -21.34 -13.51 -0.03
CA ASP A 15 -22.41 -13.65 0.97
C ASP A 15 -22.47 -15.07 1.55
N VAL A 16 -21.76 -16.02 0.95
CA VAL A 16 -21.72 -17.41 1.41
C VAL A 16 -20.60 -17.60 2.44
N PRO A 17 -20.92 -18.11 3.65
CA PRO A 17 -19.96 -18.23 4.72
C PRO A 17 -18.81 -19.17 4.36
N GLU A 18 -17.62 -18.81 4.79
CA GLU A 18 -16.47 -19.71 4.72
C GLU A 18 -16.64 -20.86 5.70
N ARG A 19 -16.27 -22.07 5.26
CA ARG A 19 -16.24 -23.26 6.11
C ARG A 19 -14.81 -23.76 6.20
N GLU A 20 -14.35 -24.08 7.42
CA GLU A 20 -13.07 -24.74 7.61
C GLU A 20 -13.13 -26.19 7.05
N PRO A 21 -12.00 -26.75 6.59
CA PRO A 21 -11.96 -28.15 6.18
C PRO A 21 -12.17 -29.05 7.41
N ASP A 22 -13.00 -30.08 7.25
CA ASP A 22 -13.24 -31.13 8.25
C ASP A 22 -12.90 -32.49 7.64
N GLU A 23 -13.82 -33.46 7.64
CA GLU A 23 -13.73 -34.68 6.84
C GLU A 23 -13.73 -34.38 5.32
N TYR A 24 -14.29 -33.24 4.92
CA TYR A 24 -14.30 -32.73 3.55
C TYR A 24 -13.50 -31.43 3.42
N CYS A 25 -13.12 -31.14 2.16
CA CYS A 25 -12.37 -29.95 1.81
C CYS A 25 -13.12 -28.65 2.15
N ASN A 26 -14.45 -28.61 2.01
CA ASN A 26 -15.31 -27.46 2.35
C ASN A 26 -14.96 -26.10 1.70
N ALA A 27 -14.12 -26.08 0.66
CA ALA A 27 -13.86 -24.85 -0.09
C ALA A 27 -15.11 -24.43 -0.88
N ARG A 28 -15.40 -23.12 -0.95
CA ARG A 28 -16.49 -22.59 -1.77
C ARG A 28 -16.19 -22.84 -3.24
N ARG A 29 -17.12 -23.46 -3.97
CA ARG A 29 -17.03 -23.59 -5.43
C ARG A 29 -17.89 -22.52 -6.07
N THR A 30 -17.38 -21.95 -7.15
CA THR A 30 -18.05 -20.88 -7.88
C THR A 30 -18.18 -21.19 -9.36
N ASP A 31 -19.21 -20.61 -9.96
CA ASP A 31 -19.38 -20.49 -11.41
C ASP A 31 -19.80 -19.04 -11.71
N GLY A 32 -18.98 -18.32 -12.48
CA GLY A 32 -19.24 -16.90 -12.78
C GLY A 32 -19.44 -16.00 -11.55
N GLY A 33 -18.77 -16.30 -10.42
CA GLY A 33 -18.91 -15.54 -9.16
C GLY A 33 -20.09 -15.97 -8.27
N THR A 34 -20.93 -16.89 -8.75
CA THR A 34 -22.07 -17.43 -8.01
C THR A 34 -21.66 -18.70 -7.28
N PHE A 35 -22.13 -18.90 -6.05
CA PHE A 35 -21.86 -20.11 -5.29
C PHE A 35 -22.62 -21.32 -5.84
N VAL A 36 -21.90 -22.41 -6.12
CA VAL A 36 -22.46 -23.66 -6.65
C VAL A 36 -22.33 -24.85 -5.67
N GLY A 37 -21.91 -24.59 -4.44
CA GLY A 37 -21.76 -25.59 -3.39
C GLY A 37 -20.34 -25.66 -2.81
N TYR A 38 -20.20 -26.37 -1.69
CA TYR A 38 -18.90 -26.64 -1.10
C TYR A 38 -18.21 -27.83 -1.77
N CYS A 39 -16.87 -27.84 -1.73
CA CYS A 39 -16.07 -28.96 -2.19
C CYS A 39 -16.25 -30.17 -1.29
N GLN A 40 -16.82 -31.25 -1.84
CA GLN A 40 -17.08 -32.51 -1.13
C GLN A 40 -15.94 -33.54 -1.29
N ARG A 41 -14.78 -33.14 -1.82
CA ARG A 41 -13.61 -34.04 -1.82
C ARG A 41 -13.14 -34.23 -0.38
N THR A 42 -12.62 -35.42 -0.07
CA THR A 42 -12.02 -35.69 1.24
C THR A 42 -10.96 -34.65 1.58
N SER A 43 -10.87 -34.31 2.87
CA SER A 43 -9.79 -33.50 3.43
C SER A 43 -8.43 -33.98 2.92
N GLY A 44 -7.56 -33.05 2.52
CA GLY A 44 -6.21 -33.37 2.02
C GLY A 44 -6.15 -34.08 0.65
N TRP A 45 -7.28 -34.31 -0.02
CA TRP A 45 -7.31 -35.04 -1.30
C TRP A 45 -6.32 -34.45 -2.32
N GLY A 46 -5.46 -35.32 -2.87
CA GLY A 46 -4.45 -34.97 -3.86
C GLY A 46 -3.24 -34.21 -3.30
N THR A 47 -3.04 -34.19 -1.97
CA THR A 47 -1.88 -33.60 -1.28
C THR A 47 -1.12 -34.67 -0.49
N ASP A 48 0.07 -34.34 0.03
CA ASP A 48 0.83 -35.21 0.94
C ASP A 48 0.33 -35.17 2.40
N ARG A 49 -0.83 -34.55 2.66
CA ARG A 49 -1.42 -34.36 3.99
C ARG A 49 -2.75 -35.10 4.08
N ASP A 50 -3.05 -35.66 5.25
CA ASP A 50 -4.29 -36.42 5.50
C ASP A 50 -5.49 -35.52 5.86
N SER A 51 -5.26 -34.22 6.06
CA SER A 51 -6.29 -33.26 6.45
C SER A 51 -6.01 -31.86 5.88
N GLY A 52 -7.05 -31.04 5.80
CA GLY A 52 -7.00 -29.67 5.26
C GLY A 52 -7.64 -29.55 3.88
N ARG A 53 -7.39 -28.43 3.20
CA ARG A 53 -7.91 -28.22 1.84
C ARG A 53 -7.33 -29.26 0.87
N CYS A 54 -8.07 -29.59 -0.19
CA CYS A 54 -7.56 -30.45 -1.26
C CYS A 54 -6.56 -29.71 -2.16
N SER A 55 -5.82 -30.42 -2.99
CA SER A 55 -4.82 -29.83 -3.91
C SER A 55 -5.39 -28.77 -4.85
N SER A 56 -6.64 -28.94 -5.32
CA SER A 56 -7.32 -27.96 -6.16
C SER A 56 -7.79 -26.70 -5.42
N HIS A 57 -7.71 -26.65 -4.09
CA HIS A 57 -8.10 -25.51 -3.26
C HIS A 57 -6.98 -25.10 -2.31
N GLY A 58 -5.73 -25.10 -2.80
CA GLY A 58 -4.57 -24.57 -2.08
C GLY A 58 -3.94 -25.51 -1.05
N GLY A 59 -4.44 -26.74 -0.88
CA GLY A 59 -3.91 -27.68 0.11
C GLY A 59 -2.49 -28.20 -0.18
N ALA A 60 -2.09 -28.20 -1.46
CA ALA A 60 -0.76 -28.61 -1.90
C ALA A 60 0.27 -27.49 -1.81
N SER A 61 -0.18 -26.24 -1.66
CA SER A 61 0.70 -25.10 -1.43
C SER A 61 0.91 -24.95 0.07
N PRO A 62 2.12 -24.62 0.56
CA PRO A 62 2.36 -24.33 1.97
C PRO A 62 1.50 -23.17 2.54
N GLY A 63 0.76 -22.46 1.70
CA GLY A 63 0.22 -21.14 2.01
C GLY A 63 1.35 -20.11 2.02
N ALA A 64 1.02 -18.87 1.69
CA ALA A 64 1.89 -17.76 2.04
C ALA A 64 1.95 -17.70 3.57
N GLU A 65 3.15 -17.78 4.14
CA GLU A 65 3.36 -17.71 5.59
C GLU A 65 2.83 -16.35 6.09
N LYS A 66 2.11 -16.33 7.21
CA LYS A 66 1.53 -15.09 7.74
C LYS A 66 2.67 -14.14 8.12
N GLY A 67 2.84 -13.05 7.36
CA GLY A 67 3.97 -12.13 7.49
C GLY A 67 5.07 -12.32 6.42
N ASN A 68 4.79 -13.02 5.32
CA ASN A 68 5.75 -13.09 4.22
C ASN A 68 5.74 -11.80 3.38
N ASP A 69 6.73 -10.95 3.60
CA ASP A 69 7.00 -9.76 2.80
C ASP A 69 7.49 -10.09 1.37
N TRP A 70 7.30 -11.32 0.88
CA TRP A 70 7.80 -11.74 -0.43
C TRP A 70 7.16 -10.95 -1.59
N ALA A 71 5.91 -10.53 -1.43
CA ALA A 71 5.26 -9.60 -2.34
C ALA A 71 5.90 -8.19 -2.29
N ALA A 72 6.33 -7.76 -1.10
CA ALA A 72 7.05 -6.51 -0.86
C ALA A 72 8.49 -6.54 -1.44
N THR A 73 9.23 -7.63 -1.21
CA THR A 73 10.65 -7.76 -1.57
C THR A 73 10.87 -8.17 -3.03
N HIS A 74 9.93 -8.89 -3.66
CA HIS A 74 10.10 -9.45 -5.01
C HIS A 74 8.89 -9.25 -5.95
N GLY A 75 7.84 -8.56 -5.50
CA GLY A 75 6.68 -8.18 -6.33
C GLY A 75 6.74 -6.73 -6.79
N ALA A 76 5.60 -6.16 -7.18
CA ALA A 76 5.43 -4.77 -7.64
C ALA A 76 5.71 -3.67 -6.56
N TYR A 77 6.43 -4.07 -5.53
CA TYR A 77 6.64 -3.38 -4.26
C TYR A 77 8.14 -3.30 -3.92
N SER A 78 9.03 -3.91 -4.72
CA SER A 78 10.47 -3.77 -4.50
C SER A 78 10.96 -2.40 -4.98
N GLU A 79 11.97 -1.82 -4.33
CA GLU A 79 12.60 -0.57 -4.77
C GLU A 79 13.03 -0.64 -6.24
N SER A 80 13.51 -1.81 -6.68
CA SER A 80 13.88 -2.06 -8.08
C SER A 80 12.71 -1.97 -9.06
N PHE A 81 11.48 -2.30 -8.66
CA PHE A 81 10.31 -2.19 -9.54
C PHE A 81 9.99 -0.73 -9.87
N VAL A 82 10.21 0.17 -8.91
CA VAL A 82 9.97 1.61 -9.08
C VAL A 82 10.97 2.21 -10.07
N GLU A 83 12.25 1.89 -9.90
CA GLU A 83 13.33 2.40 -10.76
C GLU A 83 13.28 1.82 -12.18
N ASP A 84 12.89 0.55 -12.35
CA ASP A 84 12.87 -0.11 -13.65
C ASP A 84 11.62 0.22 -14.49
N PHE A 85 10.50 0.62 -13.85
CA PHE A 85 9.20 0.76 -14.53
C PHE A 85 8.75 2.22 -14.71
N LEU A 86 9.27 3.14 -13.90
CA LEU A 86 8.92 4.56 -13.95
C LEU A 86 10.03 5.40 -14.58
N THR A 87 9.64 6.49 -15.24
CA THR A 87 10.54 7.55 -15.66
C THR A 87 10.98 8.40 -14.47
N GLU A 88 12.08 9.14 -14.61
CA GLU A 88 12.60 10.02 -13.55
C GLU A 88 11.56 11.03 -13.04
N GLU A 89 10.72 11.55 -13.93
CA GLU A 89 9.62 12.48 -13.58
C GLU A 89 8.45 11.78 -12.86
N GLU A 90 8.19 10.51 -13.16
CA GLU A 90 7.19 9.70 -12.45
C GLU A 90 7.72 9.30 -11.06
N ILE A 91 9.00 8.98 -10.94
CA ILE A 91 9.67 8.66 -9.66
C ILE A 91 9.58 9.85 -8.71
N GLU A 92 9.85 11.07 -9.18
CA GLU A 92 9.78 12.27 -8.35
C GLU A 92 8.36 12.52 -7.82
N ARG A 93 7.33 12.28 -8.66
CA ARG A 93 5.93 12.42 -8.26
C ARG A 93 5.51 11.34 -7.26
N VAL A 94 6.09 10.13 -7.34
CA VAL A 94 5.88 9.08 -6.34
C VAL A 94 6.50 9.48 -5.00
N ARG A 95 7.73 9.98 -4.99
CA ARG A 95 8.39 10.48 -3.77
C ARG A 95 7.62 11.63 -3.13
N GLN A 96 7.17 12.59 -3.93
CA GLN A 96 6.30 13.67 -3.44
C GLN A 96 4.99 13.12 -2.84
N ALA A 97 4.42 12.06 -3.42
CA ALA A 97 3.26 11.41 -2.85
C ALA A 97 3.60 10.70 -1.52
N GLU A 98 4.76 10.04 -1.40
CA GLU A 98 5.22 9.45 -0.14
C GLU A 98 5.34 10.49 0.97
N ASP A 99 5.98 11.63 0.69
CA ASP A 99 6.12 12.75 1.64
C ASP A 99 4.75 13.26 2.12
N LEU A 100 3.80 13.41 1.19
CA LEU A 100 2.42 13.84 1.50
C LEU A 100 1.65 12.83 2.34
N LEU A 101 1.99 11.54 2.26
CA LEU A 101 1.35 10.46 3.00
C LEU A 101 2.00 10.21 4.38
N GLY A 102 3.07 10.95 4.74
CA GLY A 102 3.77 10.94 6.04
C GLY A 102 4.92 9.93 6.15
N GLU A 103 5.77 10.03 7.18
CA GLU A 103 6.93 9.13 7.39
C GLU A 103 6.75 8.15 8.57
N ALA A 104 7.05 6.86 8.34
CA ALA A 104 7.27 5.82 9.37
C ALA A 104 7.97 4.57 8.76
N GLU A 105 9.08 4.12 9.35
CA GLU A 105 10.05 3.12 8.80
C GLU A 105 9.60 1.63 8.80
N SER A 106 8.35 1.30 8.49
CA SER A 106 7.95 -0.11 8.25
C SER A 106 6.87 -0.19 7.15
N ALA A 107 6.11 -1.30 7.05
CA ALA A 107 5.12 -1.60 5.99
C ALA A 107 4.22 -0.43 5.52
N GLN A 108 4.05 0.61 6.34
CA GLN A 108 3.44 1.88 5.93
C GLN A 108 4.23 2.65 4.86
N ALA A 109 5.56 2.81 4.98
CA ALA A 109 6.38 3.49 3.97
C ALA A 109 6.20 2.82 2.60
N LEU A 110 6.28 1.49 2.58
CA LEU A 110 6.06 0.73 1.37
C LEU A 110 4.62 0.88 0.84
N ALA A 111 3.61 0.86 1.71
CA ALA A 111 2.23 1.09 1.30
C ALA A 111 2.04 2.48 0.67
N ARG A 112 2.74 3.51 1.16
CA ARG A 112 2.74 4.86 0.59
C ARG A 112 3.38 4.90 -0.80
N THR A 113 4.55 4.28 -0.96
CA THR A 113 5.23 4.13 -2.25
C THR A 113 4.29 3.53 -3.29
N VAL A 114 3.64 2.42 -2.93
CA VAL A 114 2.79 1.67 -3.86
C VAL A 114 1.49 2.44 -4.13
N ALA A 115 0.93 3.12 -3.13
CA ALA A 115 -0.18 4.03 -3.35
C ALA A 115 0.20 5.12 -4.36
N GLY A 116 1.37 5.75 -4.21
CA GLY A 116 1.90 6.74 -5.17
C GLY A 116 2.03 6.18 -6.59
N ILE A 117 2.64 5.01 -6.75
CA ILE A 117 2.79 4.34 -8.07
C ILE A 117 1.43 4.03 -8.68
N THR A 118 0.50 3.52 -7.88
CA THR A 118 -0.84 3.14 -8.35
C THR A 118 -1.61 4.38 -8.82
N LEU A 119 -1.51 5.48 -8.08
CA LEU A 119 -2.09 6.77 -8.47
C LEU A 119 -1.47 7.30 -9.77
N GLU A 120 -0.16 7.14 -9.94
CA GLU A 120 0.52 7.59 -11.16
C GLU A 120 0.12 6.75 -12.38
N GLN A 121 -0.02 5.44 -12.21
CA GLN A 121 -0.53 4.55 -13.25
C GLN A 121 -1.96 4.89 -13.66
N PHE A 122 -2.81 5.28 -12.71
CA PHE A 122 -4.13 5.84 -13.02
C PHE A 122 -4.01 7.14 -13.83
N ARG A 123 -3.15 8.09 -13.43
CA ARG A 123 -2.97 9.35 -14.16
C ARG A 123 -2.49 9.15 -15.59
N ARG A 124 -1.59 8.19 -15.81
CA ARG A 124 -1.05 7.87 -17.14
C ARG A 124 -2.06 7.17 -18.05
N THR A 125 -2.85 6.24 -17.50
CA THR A 125 -3.67 5.32 -18.31
C THR A 125 -5.17 5.63 -18.28
N GLY A 126 -5.64 6.31 -17.25
CA GLY A 126 -7.06 6.53 -16.96
C GLY A 126 -7.81 5.27 -16.50
N ASP A 127 -7.14 4.13 -16.27
CA ASP A 127 -7.80 2.89 -15.86
C ASP A 127 -8.21 2.93 -14.38
N GLN A 128 -9.52 2.94 -14.14
CA GLN A 128 -10.13 3.04 -12.82
C GLN A 128 -9.75 1.90 -11.87
N ARG A 129 -9.27 0.76 -12.36
CA ARG A 129 -8.80 -0.34 -11.50
C ARG A 129 -7.62 0.08 -10.64
N PHE A 130 -6.75 0.95 -11.16
CA PHE A 130 -5.65 1.51 -10.38
C PHE A 130 -6.18 2.47 -9.32
N LEU A 131 -7.16 3.31 -9.64
CA LEU A 131 -7.77 4.20 -8.64
C LEU A 131 -8.43 3.41 -7.50
N GLN A 132 -9.19 2.37 -7.80
CA GLN A 132 -9.81 1.49 -6.79
C GLN A 132 -8.75 0.78 -5.93
N ARG A 133 -7.63 0.37 -6.54
CA ARG A 133 -6.52 -0.24 -5.81
C ARG A 133 -5.81 0.76 -4.91
N TYR A 134 -5.65 2.01 -5.36
CA TYR A 134 -5.11 3.11 -4.57
C TYR A 134 -5.97 3.36 -3.33
N GLU A 135 -7.29 3.56 -3.51
CA GLU A 135 -8.24 3.74 -2.41
C GLU A 135 -8.19 2.58 -1.42
N SER A 136 -8.18 1.34 -1.92
CA SER A 136 -8.05 0.14 -1.08
C SER A 136 -6.75 0.11 -0.26
N ILE A 137 -5.61 0.54 -0.81
CA ILE A 137 -4.34 0.62 -0.08
C ILE A 137 -4.42 1.72 0.99
N CYS A 138 -4.97 2.89 0.63
CA CYS A 138 -5.16 3.99 1.56
C CYS A 138 -6.03 3.63 2.75
N ASP A 139 -7.17 2.97 2.52
CA ASP A 139 -8.07 2.50 3.58
C ASP A 139 -7.42 1.42 4.46
N THR A 140 -6.71 0.48 3.84
CA THR A 140 -6.09 -0.65 4.56
C THR A 140 -5.01 -0.18 5.53
N PHE A 141 -4.21 0.80 5.12
CA PHE A 141 -3.08 1.29 5.92
C PHE A 141 -3.39 2.59 6.67
N GLY A 142 -4.59 3.16 6.50
CA GLY A 142 -4.97 4.43 7.10
C GLY A 142 -4.10 5.58 6.63
N ILE A 143 -3.62 5.53 5.38
CA ILE A 143 -2.70 6.51 4.79
C ILE A 143 -3.41 7.48 3.85
N ALA A 144 -4.74 7.46 3.79
CA ALA A 144 -5.47 8.48 3.04
C ALA A 144 -5.04 9.88 3.53
N PRO A 145 -4.69 10.82 2.64
CA PRO A 145 -4.41 12.17 3.05
C PRO A 145 -5.65 12.72 3.77
N ALA A 146 -5.48 13.30 4.95
CA ALA A 146 -6.59 13.84 5.72
C ALA A 146 -7.35 14.89 4.88
N ASP A 147 -8.68 14.80 4.87
CA ASP A 147 -9.54 15.74 4.13
C ASP A 147 -9.38 17.20 4.60
N GLU A 148 -8.85 17.40 5.82
CA GLU A 148 -8.38 18.70 6.32
C GLU A 148 -6.94 18.57 6.85
N LEU A 149 -6.04 19.33 6.23
CA LEU A 149 -4.74 19.67 6.80
C LEU A 149 -4.98 20.53 8.05
N GLU A 150 -5.09 19.92 9.22
CA GLU A 150 -4.97 20.63 10.50
C GLU A 150 -3.50 21.07 10.66
N ILE A 151 -3.14 22.16 9.99
CA ILE A 151 -1.87 22.86 10.22
C ILE A 151 -1.99 23.56 11.58
N ASN A 152 -1.78 22.81 12.66
CA ASN A 152 -1.42 23.38 13.96
C ASN A 152 0.06 23.77 13.91
N ALA A 153 0.44 24.65 12.98
CA ALA A 153 1.72 25.31 13.06
C ALA A 153 1.60 26.39 14.13
N ASP A 154 2.29 26.19 15.24
CA ASP A 154 2.63 27.27 16.15
C ASP A 154 3.58 28.21 15.38
N VAL A 155 3.00 29.19 14.68
CA VAL A 155 3.72 30.23 13.93
C VAL A 155 4.27 31.26 14.92
N ASP A 156 5.06 30.80 15.89
CA ASP A 156 5.90 31.64 16.75
C ASP A 156 7.30 31.02 16.92
N GLN A 157 7.72 30.19 15.95
CA GLN A 157 9.11 29.79 15.85
C GLN A 157 9.93 30.94 15.23
N THR A 158 10.45 31.81 16.09
CA THR A 158 11.55 32.69 15.72
C THR A 158 12.82 31.83 15.60
N THR A 159 13.24 31.52 14.38
CA THR A 159 14.57 30.94 14.15
C THR A 159 15.61 32.06 14.24
N THR A 160 16.31 32.13 15.36
CA THR A 160 17.51 32.96 15.48
C THR A 160 18.63 32.28 14.72
N HIS A 161 18.92 32.76 13.52
CA HIS A 161 20.08 32.32 12.75
C HIS A 161 21.31 33.10 13.21
N GLU A 162 22.19 32.44 13.98
CA GLU A 162 23.47 33.03 14.35
C GLU A 162 24.43 32.90 13.17
N LEU A 163 24.72 34.02 12.51
CA LEU A 163 25.74 34.08 11.46
C LEU A 163 27.11 33.75 12.06
N GLY A 164 27.83 32.84 11.41
CA GLY A 164 29.23 32.56 11.71
C GLY A 164 30.12 33.79 11.43
N ASP A 165 31.33 33.79 11.98
CA ASP A 165 32.25 34.94 11.88
C ASP A 165 32.52 35.33 10.41
N ASP A 166 32.67 34.35 9.52
CA ASP A 166 32.89 34.56 8.08
C ASP A 166 31.67 35.22 7.38
N GLU A 167 30.46 34.85 7.80
CA GLU A 167 29.20 35.38 7.23
C GLU A 167 28.90 36.79 7.75
N ARG A 168 29.32 37.09 8.99
CA ARG A 168 29.23 38.43 9.58
C ARG A 168 30.13 39.42 8.86
N ASP A 169 31.36 39.03 8.55
CA ASP A 169 32.30 39.89 7.85
C ASP A 169 31.78 40.23 6.44
N LEU A 170 31.24 39.24 5.73
CA LEU A 170 30.62 39.45 4.41
C LEU A 170 29.39 40.38 4.48
N ALA A 171 28.53 40.20 5.49
CA ALA A 171 27.36 41.05 5.67
C ALA A 171 27.73 42.50 6.00
N VAL A 172 28.77 42.71 6.81
CA VAL A 172 29.28 44.04 7.15
C VAL A 172 29.90 44.73 5.93
N GLU A 173 30.67 44.02 5.13
CA GLU A 173 31.23 44.53 3.88
C GLU A 173 30.12 44.97 2.91
N THR A 174 29.12 44.11 2.71
CA THR A 174 27.98 44.40 1.83
C THR A 174 27.19 45.64 2.28
N LEU A 175 26.97 45.80 3.59
CA LEU A 175 26.28 46.99 4.12
C LEU A 175 27.09 48.27 3.94
N ARG A 176 28.41 48.18 4.00
CA ARG A 176 29.30 49.31 3.77
C ARG A 176 29.24 49.77 2.32
N GLU A 177 29.31 48.83 1.37
CA GLU A 177 29.21 49.13 -0.06
C GLU A 177 27.87 49.79 -0.41
N LEU A 178 26.77 49.33 0.19
CA LEU A 178 25.45 49.93 0.00
C LEU A 178 25.37 51.36 0.55
N GLN A 179 25.93 51.61 1.74
CA GLN A 179 25.96 52.96 2.32
C GLN A 179 26.83 53.94 1.51
N GLU A 180 27.93 53.45 0.94
CA GLU A 180 28.81 54.25 0.08
C GLU A 180 28.11 54.57 -1.25
N ALA A 181 27.39 53.61 -1.85
CA ALA A 181 26.62 53.81 -3.08
C ALA A 181 25.39 54.73 -2.92
N GLU A 182 24.79 54.80 -1.73
CA GLU A 182 23.70 55.74 -1.42
C GLU A 182 24.18 57.16 -1.07
N SER A 183 25.49 57.33 -0.82
CA SER A 183 26.11 58.60 -0.44
C SER A 183 26.76 59.37 -1.61
N GLU A 184 26.70 58.83 -2.83
CA GLU A 184 27.12 59.47 -4.09
C GLU A 184 25.92 60.01 -4.91
#